data_AF-A0A0H4WPA7-F1
#
_entry.id   AF-A0A0H4WPA7-F1
#
_cell.length_a   1.000
_cell.length_b   1.000
_cell.length_c   1.000
_cell.angle_alpha   90.00
_cell.angle_beta   90.00
_cell.angle_gamma   90.00
#
_symmetry.space_group_name_H-M   'P 1'
#
loop_
_entity.id
_entity.type
_entity.pdbx_description
1 polymer ?
#
loop_
_entity_poly.entity_id
_entity_poly.type
_entity_poly.pdbx_seq_one_letter_code
_entity_poly.pdbx_strand_id
1 'polypeptide(L)'
;MSAEDWADAALWSLANGVETLSVERLARSLGVTKGGFYWHYKDRADVLQAALSRWEELATTRVIQRLEALSEPREQLRQLLSMTFEQGAHGKIEVALVAGLHRTLASNPSSRGCRGDASITSRSCTRRWGCR
;
A
#
# COMPACT_ATOMS: atom_id res chain seq x y z
N MET A 1 -15.05 0.60 -18.65
CA MET A 1 -14.13 0.57 -17.50
C MET A 1 -14.76 1.35 -16.37
N SER A 2 -15.21 0.64 -15.36
CA SER A 2 -15.83 1.17 -14.15
C SER A 2 -14.76 1.67 -13.17
N ALA A 3 -15.14 2.44 -12.15
CA ALA A 3 -14.26 2.80 -11.05
C ALA A 3 -13.69 1.55 -10.35
N GLU A 4 -14.52 0.52 -10.22
CA GLU A 4 -14.16 -0.76 -9.61
C GLU A 4 -13.03 -1.47 -10.36
N ASP A 5 -13.07 -1.52 -11.68
CA ASP A 5 -12.01 -2.14 -12.49
C ASP A 5 -10.65 -1.47 -12.26
N TRP A 6 -10.64 -0.14 -12.08
CA TRP A 6 -9.44 0.63 -11.76
C TRP A 6 -8.94 0.36 -10.35
N ALA A 7 -9.84 0.21 -9.37
CA ALA A 7 -9.50 -0.13 -7.99
C ALA A 7 -8.91 -1.54 -7.89
N ASP A 8 -9.45 -2.52 -8.64
CA ASP A 8 -8.90 -3.87 -8.70
C ASP A 8 -7.53 -3.89 -9.35
N ALA A 9 -7.36 -3.21 -10.49
CA ALA A 9 -6.05 -3.11 -11.13
C ALA A 9 -5.00 -2.46 -10.22
N ALA A 10 -5.41 -1.43 -9.47
CA ALA A 10 -4.57 -0.80 -8.47
C ALA A 10 -4.20 -1.77 -7.34
N LEU A 11 -5.17 -2.53 -6.82
CA LEU A 11 -4.95 -3.56 -5.81
C LEU A 11 -3.95 -4.63 -6.27
N TRP A 12 -4.10 -5.12 -7.51
CA TRP A 12 -3.16 -6.06 -8.11
C TRP A 12 -1.77 -5.48 -8.30
N SER A 13 -1.66 -4.20 -8.63
CA SER A 13 -0.37 -3.51 -8.69
C SER A 13 0.32 -3.51 -7.33
N LEU A 14 -0.43 -3.25 -6.24
CA LEU A 14 0.12 -3.19 -4.88
C LEU A 14 0.77 -4.49 -4.44
N ALA A 15 0.38 -5.65 -4.98
CA ALA A 15 1.05 -6.93 -4.72
C ALA A 15 2.54 -6.93 -5.10
N ASN A 16 2.97 -6.00 -5.96
CA ASN A 16 4.36 -5.82 -6.39
C ASN A 16 5.06 -4.64 -5.68
N GLY A 17 4.40 -3.95 -4.74
CA GLY A 17 4.92 -2.78 -4.03
C GLY A 17 4.10 -1.51 -4.29
N VAL A 18 4.04 -0.62 -3.31
CA VAL A 18 3.23 0.61 -3.36
C VAL A 18 3.71 1.58 -4.44
N GLU A 19 5.03 1.63 -4.68
CA GLU A 19 5.68 2.42 -5.71
C GLU A 19 5.34 1.98 -7.15
N THR A 20 4.80 0.78 -7.31
CA THR A 20 4.39 0.28 -8.64
C THR A 20 3.10 0.92 -9.13
N LEU A 21 2.31 1.50 -8.22
CA LEU A 21 1.07 2.16 -8.58
C LEU A 21 1.35 3.43 -9.39
N SER A 22 0.95 3.45 -10.66
CA SER A 22 0.97 4.64 -11.52
C SER A 22 -0.18 4.60 -12.51
N VAL A 23 -0.81 5.75 -12.75
CA VAL A 23 -2.00 5.85 -13.62
C VAL A 23 -1.70 5.31 -15.03
N GLU A 24 -0.51 5.59 -15.55
CA GLU A 24 -0.06 5.13 -16.88
C GLU A 24 0.03 3.60 -16.96
N ARG A 25 0.56 2.94 -15.91
CA ARG A 25 0.63 1.48 -15.86
C ARG A 25 -0.75 0.86 -15.72
N LEU A 26 -1.62 1.44 -14.90
CA LEU A 26 -3.00 0.98 -14.75
C LEU A 26 -3.78 1.08 -16.06
N ALA A 27 -3.66 2.22 -16.76
CA ALA A 27 -4.29 2.41 -18.05
C ALA A 27 -3.82 1.35 -19.06
N ARG A 28 -2.51 1.07 -19.07
CA ARG A 28 -1.91 0.04 -19.92
C ARG A 28 -2.38 -1.37 -19.56
N SER A 29 -2.44 -1.73 -18.27
CA SER A 29 -2.90 -3.06 -17.84
C SER A 29 -4.38 -3.29 -18.15
N LEU A 30 -5.18 -2.21 -18.11
CA LEU A 30 -6.61 -2.23 -18.41
C LEU A 30 -6.91 -2.06 -19.91
N GLY A 31 -5.92 -1.79 -20.76
CA GLY A 31 -6.11 -1.57 -22.20
C GLY A 31 -6.90 -0.31 -22.54
N VAL A 32 -6.89 0.71 -21.67
CA VAL A 32 -7.64 1.96 -21.83
C VAL A 32 -6.73 3.18 -21.81
N THR A 33 -7.27 4.35 -22.15
CA THR A 33 -6.54 5.61 -22.08
C THR A 33 -6.55 6.20 -20.67
N LYS A 34 -5.55 7.02 -20.37
CA LYS A 34 -5.46 7.77 -19.12
C LYS A 34 -6.66 8.70 -18.89
N GLY A 35 -7.33 9.16 -19.97
CA GLY A 35 -8.53 9.99 -19.86
C GLY A 35 -9.69 9.30 -19.13
N GLY A 36 -9.82 7.98 -19.27
CA GLY A 36 -10.84 7.20 -18.57
C GLY A 36 -10.66 7.16 -17.05
N PHE A 37 -9.43 7.34 -16.56
CA PHE A 37 -9.13 7.37 -15.13
C PHE A 37 -9.75 8.59 -14.44
N TYR A 38 -9.60 9.76 -15.06
CA TYR A 38 -9.99 11.04 -14.45
C TYR A 38 -11.50 11.23 -14.31
N TRP A 39 -12.30 10.38 -14.96
CA TRP A 39 -13.75 10.32 -14.71
C TRP A 39 -14.11 9.68 -13.38
N HIS A 40 -13.23 8.84 -12.83
CA HIS A 40 -13.49 8.07 -11.60
C HIS A 40 -12.66 8.59 -10.42
N TYR A 41 -11.44 9.04 -10.65
CA TYR A 41 -10.49 9.44 -9.60
C TYR A 41 -9.76 10.73 -9.95
N LYS A 42 -9.60 11.63 -8.97
CA LYS A 42 -8.91 12.91 -9.20
C LYS A 42 -7.40 12.74 -9.33
N ASP A 43 -6.84 11.79 -8.57
CA ASP A 43 -5.41 11.58 -8.43
C ASP A 43 -5.06 10.14 -8.03
N ARG A 44 -3.76 9.87 -7.89
CA ARG A 44 -3.22 8.57 -7.49
C ARG A 44 -3.61 8.18 -6.06
N ALA A 45 -3.81 9.14 -5.16
CA ALA A 45 -4.17 8.85 -3.77
C ALA A 45 -5.61 8.34 -3.68
N ASP A 46 -6.52 8.88 -4.49
CA ASP A 46 -7.91 8.43 -4.54
C ASP A 46 -8.05 6.97 -5.01
N VAL A 47 -7.34 6.59 -6.08
CA VAL A 47 -7.38 5.18 -6.53
C VAL A 47 -6.65 4.24 -5.56
N LEU A 48 -5.59 4.73 -4.88
CA LEU A 48 -4.95 3.97 -3.82
C LEU A 48 -5.93 3.69 -2.67
N GLN A 49 -6.68 4.72 -2.24
CA GLN A 49 -7.69 4.55 -1.21
C GLN A 49 -8.76 3.55 -1.62
N ALA A 50 -9.25 3.63 -2.86
CA ALA A 50 -10.22 2.67 -3.39
C ALA A 50 -9.68 1.23 -3.43
N ALA A 51 -8.40 1.06 -3.81
CA ALA A 51 -7.72 -0.24 -3.77
C ALA A 51 -7.59 -0.79 -2.34
N LEU A 52 -7.31 0.07 -1.36
CA LEU A 52 -7.24 -0.34 0.05
C LEU A 52 -8.62 -0.74 0.59
N SER A 53 -9.67 0.01 0.26
CA SER A 53 -11.03 -0.38 0.61
C SER A 53 -11.44 -1.72 -0.02
N ARG A 54 -11.01 -1.97 -1.28
CA ARG A 54 -11.17 -3.28 -1.95
C ARG A 54 -10.44 -4.39 -1.21
N TRP A 55 -9.19 -4.14 -0.79
CA TRP A 55 -8.42 -5.11 -0.01
C TRP A 55 -9.12 -5.46 1.30
N GLU A 56 -9.59 -4.45 2.04
CA GLU A 56 -10.30 -4.64 3.31
C GLU A 56 -11.60 -5.46 3.12
N GLU A 57 -12.37 -5.15 2.07
CA GLU A 57 -13.59 -5.91 1.77
C GLU A 57 -13.29 -7.38 1.49
N LEU A 58 -12.26 -7.66 0.67
CA LEU A 58 -11.92 -9.02 0.28
C LEU A 58 -11.23 -9.82 1.39
N ALA A 59 -10.32 -9.18 2.13
CA ALA A 59 -9.48 -9.84 3.13
C ALA A 59 -10.16 -9.95 4.50
N THR A 60 -11.04 -9.01 4.83
CA THR A 60 -11.69 -8.94 6.15
C THR A 60 -13.18 -9.24 6.02
N THR A 61 -13.94 -8.38 5.36
CA THR A 61 -15.42 -8.43 5.37
C THR A 61 -15.96 -9.74 4.80
N ARG A 62 -15.50 -10.12 3.59
CA ARG A 62 -15.95 -11.37 2.94
C ARG A 62 -15.45 -12.62 3.66
N VAL A 63 -14.27 -12.56 4.26
CA VAL A 63 -13.73 -13.66 5.08
C VAL A 63 -14.61 -13.88 6.30
N ILE A 64 -14.91 -12.81 7.05
CA ILE A 64 -15.80 -12.88 8.23
C ILE A 64 -17.17 -13.44 7.84
N GLN A 65 -17.80 -12.88 6.80
CA GLN A 65 -19.12 -13.34 6.33
C GLN A 65 -19.13 -14.83 5.96
N ARG A 66 -18.07 -15.33 5.31
CA ARG A 66 -17.95 -16.76 4.98
C ARG A 66 -17.82 -17.63 6.22
N LEU A 67 -17.10 -17.15 7.24
CA LEU A 67 -16.93 -17.89 8.50
C LEU A 67 -18.20 -17.87 9.34
N GLU A 68 -18.91 -16.74 9.41
CA GLU A 68 -20.19 -16.61 10.14
C GLU A 68 -21.29 -17.50 9.55
N ALA A 69 -21.20 -17.85 8.26
CA ALA A 69 -22.11 -18.80 7.63
C ALA A 69 -21.91 -20.26 8.10
N LEU A 70 -20.80 -20.57 8.79
CA LEU A 70 -20.53 -21.90 9.34
C LEU A 70 -21.01 -21.96 10.80
N SER A 71 -21.70 -23.03 11.17
CA SER A 71 -22.23 -23.20 12.53
C SER A 71 -21.21 -23.68 13.56
N GLU A 72 -20.16 -24.39 13.12
CA GLU A 72 -19.21 -25.07 14.00
C GLU A 72 -17.89 -24.28 14.17
N PRO A 73 -17.51 -23.87 15.40
CA PRO A 73 -16.30 -23.07 15.62
C PRO A 73 -15.00 -23.74 15.17
N ARG A 74 -14.92 -25.07 15.27
CA ARG A 74 -13.76 -25.83 14.77
C ARG A 74 -13.65 -25.79 13.25
N GLU A 75 -14.78 -25.74 12.56
CA GLU A 75 -14.82 -25.64 11.11
C GLU A 75 -14.47 -24.24 10.64
N GLN A 76 -14.98 -23.21 11.34
CA GLN A 76 -14.56 -21.82 11.12
C GLN A 76 -13.04 -21.66 11.23
N LEU A 77 -12.42 -22.19 12.28
CA LEU A 77 -10.97 -22.11 12.46
C LEU A 77 -10.22 -22.81 11.32
N ARG A 78 -10.64 -24.02 10.94
CA ARG A 78 -10.01 -24.74 9.81
C ARG A 78 -10.13 -23.97 8.51
N GLN A 79 -11.31 -23.45 8.21
CA GLN A 79 -11.57 -22.67 7.00
C GLN A 79 -10.71 -21.40 6.97
N LEU A 80 -10.62 -20.67 8.10
CA LEU A 80 -9.76 -19.50 8.23
C LEU A 80 -8.29 -19.86 7.97
N LEU A 81 -7.79 -20.92 8.60
CA LEU A 81 -6.41 -21.37 8.39
C LEU A 81 -6.17 -21.75 6.92
N SER A 82 -7.09 -22.46 6.27
CA SER A 82 -6.98 -22.81 4.84
C SER A 82 -6.86 -21.55 3.98
N MET A 83 -7.76 -20.57 4.20
CA MET A 83 -7.77 -19.33 3.41
C MET A 83 -6.53 -18.45 3.63
N THR A 84 -5.96 -18.46 4.84
CA THR A 84 -4.75 -17.69 5.16
C THR A 84 -3.47 -18.34 4.66
N PHE A 85 -3.38 -19.67 4.69
CA PHE A 85 -2.15 -20.41 4.35
C PHE A 85 -2.11 -20.92 2.90
N GLU A 86 -3.23 -21.03 2.21
CA GLU A 86 -3.23 -21.19 0.75
C GLU A 86 -2.71 -19.89 0.12
N GLN A 87 -1.54 -19.96 -0.55
CA GLN A 87 -0.81 -18.81 -1.07
C GLN A 87 -1.57 -18.05 -2.17
N GLY A 88 -2.52 -17.21 -1.76
CA GLY A 88 -3.28 -16.30 -2.61
C GLY A 88 -2.71 -14.89 -2.66
N ALA A 89 -3.28 -14.06 -3.54
CA ALA A 89 -2.90 -12.66 -3.73
C ALA A 89 -3.00 -11.81 -2.46
N HIS A 90 -3.91 -12.17 -1.55
CA HIS A 90 -4.17 -11.44 -0.30
C HIS A 90 -2.92 -11.30 0.58
N GLY A 91 -2.16 -12.38 0.78
CA GLY A 91 -0.96 -12.37 1.60
C GLY A 91 0.18 -11.52 1.00
N LYS A 92 0.28 -11.47 -0.34
CA LYS A 92 1.30 -10.65 -1.02
C LYS A 92 1.03 -9.15 -0.84
N ILE A 93 -0.24 -8.75 -0.85
CA ILE A 93 -0.65 -7.35 -0.72
C ILE A 93 -0.39 -6.85 0.70
N GLU A 94 -0.72 -7.65 1.72
CA GLU A 94 -0.44 -7.30 3.12
C GLU A 94 1.06 -7.10 3.35
N VAL A 95 1.90 -8.03 2.88
CA VAL A 95 3.37 -7.93 2.98
C VAL A 95 3.88 -6.67 2.24
N ALA A 96 3.37 -6.38 1.06
CA ALA A 96 3.77 -5.21 0.29
C ALA A 96 3.36 -3.90 0.97
N LEU A 97 2.19 -3.85 1.61
CA LEU A 97 1.71 -2.69 2.37
C LEU A 97 2.59 -2.44 3.60
N VAL A 98 2.86 -3.49 4.40
CA VAL A 98 3.71 -3.42 5.60
C VAL A 98 5.15 -3.04 5.23
N ALA A 99 5.70 -3.62 4.16
CA ALA A 99 7.03 -3.27 3.65
C ALA A 99 7.09 -1.81 3.16
N GLY A 100 6.01 -1.31 2.56
CA GLY A 100 5.88 0.09 2.17
C GLY A 100 5.87 1.04 3.36
N LEU A 101 5.17 0.68 4.45
CA LEU A 101 5.06 1.48 5.66
C LEU A 101 6.42 1.70 6.37
N HIS A 102 7.23 0.64 6.48
CA HIS A 102 8.56 0.72 7.10
C HIS A 102 9.48 1.74 6.40
N ARG A 103 9.31 1.95 5.09
CA ARG A 103 10.11 2.88 4.30
C ARG A 103 9.70 4.33 4.54
N THR A 104 8.41 4.61 4.74
CA THR A 104 7.90 5.95 5.06
C THR A 104 8.45 6.44 6.40
N LEU A 105 8.47 5.59 7.42
CA LEU A 105 9.04 5.93 8.74
C LEU A 105 10.56 6.13 8.68
N ALA A 106 11.27 5.29 7.92
CA ALA A 106 12.72 5.44 7.70
C ALA A 106 13.09 6.69 6.88
N SER A 107 12.16 7.21 6.07
CA SER A 107 12.36 8.41 5.25
C SER A 107 12.05 9.73 5.97
N ASN A 108 11.59 9.69 7.23
CA ASN A 108 11.36 10.90 8.01
C ASN A 108 12.71 11.61 8.31
N PRO A 109 12.96 12.83 7.77
CA PRO A 109 14.24 13.51 7.91
C PRO A 109 14.54 13.98 9.34
N SER A 110 13.60 13.90 10.27
CA SER A 110 13.77 14.33 11.67
C SER A 110 14.69 13.43 12.51
N SER A 111 15.20 12.32 11.97
CA SER A 111 16.09 11.40 12.71
C SER A 111 17.58 11.50 12.35
N ARG A 112 18.01 12.45 11.51
CA ARG A 112 19.45 12.78 11.39
C ARG A 112 19.91 13.61 12.60
N GLY A 113 19.84 13.01 13.78
CA GLY A 113 20.59 13.45 14.94
C GLY A 113 22.08 13.38 14.60
N CYS A 114 22.76 14.52 14.78
CA CYS A 114 24.19 14.69 14.60
C CYS A 114 24.95 13.51 15.21
N ARG A 115 25.51 12.63 14.37
CA ARG A 115 26.54 11.70 14.80
C ARG A 115 27.81 12.52 14.97
N GLY A 116 28.22 12.71 16.23
CA GLY A 116 29.36 13.54 16.59
C GLY A 116 30.64 12.97 16.00
N ASP A 117 31.25 13.72 15.09
CA ASP A 117 32.69 13.68 14.86
C ASP A 117 33.32 14.77 15.73
N ALA A 118 34.08 14.35 16.74
CA ALA A 118 34.81 15.19 17.67
C ALA A 118 36.07 15.84 17.04
N SER A 119 35.94 16.40 15.84
CA SER A 119 37.07 17.05 15.14
C SER A 119 36.70 18.25 14.25
N ILE A 120 35.43 18.64 14.15
CA ILE A 120 35.04 19.82 13.37
C ILE A 120 35.04 21.06 14.28
N THR A 121 36.13 21.82 14.21
CA THR A 121 36.26 23.13 14.87
C THR A 121 35.20 24.12 14.37
N SER A 122 34.66 24.91 15.29
CA SER A 122 33.40 25.67 15.22
C SER A 122 33.25 26.75 14.15
N ARG A 123 34.20 26.90 13.22
CA ARG A 123 34.19 28.02 12.24
C ARG A 123 33.60 27.68 10.87
N SER A 124 33.30 26.42 10.60
CA SER A 124 32.77 25.96 9.30
C SER A 124 31.24 25.77 9.26
N CYS A 125 30.55 25.83 10.40
CA CYS A 125 29.10 25.59 10.45
C CYS A 125 28.27 26.78 9.93
N THR A 126 28.73 28.02 10.11
CA THR A 126 27.95 29.24 9.81
C THR A 126 27.94 29.69 8.35
N ARG A 127 28.70 29.07 7.44
CA ARG A 127 28.72 29.47 6.01
C ARG A 127 27.90 28.58 5.08
N ARG A 128 27.49 27.38 5.49
CA ARG A 128 26.79 26.44 4.59
C ARG A 128 25.27 26.37 4.79
N TRP A 129 24.77 26.75 5.95
CA TRP A 129 23.34 26.62 6.29
C TRP A 129 22.82 27.95 6.81
N GLY A 130 22.57 28.91 5.90
CA GLY A 130 22.15 30.27 6.22
C GLY A 130 20.91 30.33 7.11
N CYS A 131 21.12 30.30 8.43
CA CYS A 131 20.14 30.59 9.45
C CYS A 131 20.26 32.08 9.79
N ARG A 132 19.18 32.83 9.58
CA ARG A 132 18.94 34.11 10.24
C ARG A 132 18.08 33.86 11.47
#